data_AF-A0AAE3JR53-F1
#
_entry.id   AF-A0AAE3JR53-F1
#
_cell.length_a   1.000
_cell.length_b   1.000
_cell.length_c   1.000
_cell.angle_alpha   90.00
_cell.angle_beta   90.00
_cell.angle_gamma   90.00
#
_symmetry.space_group_name_H-M   'P 1'
#
loop_
_entity.id
_entity.type
_entity.pdbx_description
1 polymer ?
#
loop_
_entity_poly.entity_id
_entity_poly.type
_entity_poly.pdbx_seq_one_letter_code
_entity_poly.pdbx_strand_id
1 'polypeptide(L)'
;MKYKLLLLVFSFFLLSSCSNSNDDNTPPVEKENNPPSKENAVKLADNATFGKILTDSNGMSLYFFSLDTKQTSECLDGCLSVWPVFYQSNITV
;
A
#
# COMPACT_ATOMS: atom_id res chain seq x y z
N MET A 1 -0.34 56.59 -4.82
CA MET A 1 0.58 55.46 -5.10
C MET A 1 1.75 55.41 -4.11
N LYS A 2 1.47 55.40 -2.81
CA LYS A 2 2.49 55.28 -1.75
C LYS A 2 2.21 54.11 -0.79
N TYR A 3 0.96 53.63 -0.76
CA TYR A 3 0.56 52.40 -0.05
C TYR A 3 0.76 51.13 -0.90
N LYS A 4 1.04 51.27 -2.21
CA LYS A 4 1.34 50.12 -3.10
C LYS A 4 2.71 49.51 -2.81
N LEU A 5 3.63 50.26 -2.21
CA LEU A 5 4.92 49.76 -1.71
C LEU A 5 4.80 49.19 -0.28
N LEU A 6 3.76 49.58 0.47
CA LEU A 6 3.50 49.13 1.84
C LEU A 6 2.67 47.82 1.89
N LEU A 7 2.01 47.46 0.79
CA LEU A 7 1.28 46.18 0.66
C LEU A 7 2.15 45.00 0.19
N LEU A 8 3.41 45.23 -0.21
CA LEU A 8 4.32 44.17 -0.67
C LEU A 8 5.19 43.59 0.46
N VAL A 9 5.16 44.18 1.66
CA VAL A 9 5.96 43.74 2.82
C VAL A 9 5.12 42.95 3.84
N PHE A 10 3.79 42.96 3.72
CA PHE A 10 2.88 42.23 4.63
C PHE A 10 2.48 40.82 4.13
N SER A 11 2.98 40.39 2.97
CA SER A 11 2.73 39.03 2.44
C SER A 11 3.85 38.02 2.76
N PHE A 12 4.84 38.41 3.57
CA PHE A 12 5.98 37.53 3.93
C PHE A 12 5.98 37.09 5.40
N PHE A 13 4.86 37.21 6.12
CA PHE A 13 4.77 36.90 7.55
C PHE A 13 3.51 36.10 7.92
N LEU A 14 3.26 35.00 7.20
CA LEU A 14 2.34 33.94 7.63
C LEU A 14 2.94 32.53 7.44
N LEU A 15 4.22 32.37 7.77
CA LEU A 15 4.76 31.09 8.24
C LEU A 15 4.73 31.10 9.78
N SER A 16 3.52 31.20 10.33
CA SER A 16 3.27 30.85 11.73
C SER A 16 2.80 29.39 11.71
N SER A 17 3.77 28.48 11.77
CA SER A 17 3.51 27.10 12.16
C SER A 17 2.99 27.12 13.60
N CYS A 18 1.69 26.94 13.77
CA CYS A 18 1.13 26.50 15.04
C CYS A 18 1.17 24.97 15.04
N SER A 19 2.31 24.38 15.43
CA SER A 19 2.33 23.02 15.93
C SER A 19 1.87 23.08 17.38
N ASN A 20 0.59 22.79 17.62
CA ASN A 20 0.07 22.67 18.98
C ASN A 20 0.80 21.53 19.69
N SER A 21 1.30 21.81 20.89
CA SER A 21 1.97 20.84 21.74
C SER A 21 0.99 19.78 22.25
N ASN A 22 1.54 18.58 22.44
CA ASN A 22 1.12 17.53 23.36
C ASN A 22 -0.07 16.66 22.93
N ASP A 23 0.22 15.71 22.06
CA ASP A 23 -0.14 14.31 22.28
C ASP A 23 1.06 13.45 21.86
N ASP A 24 2.03 13.34 22.77
CA ASP A 24 3.03 12.26 22.74
C ASP A 24 2.29 10.94 22.99
N ASN A 25 1.74 10.37 21.93
CA ASN A 25 1.67 8.93 21.77
C ASN A 25 2.49 8.56 20.52
N THR A 26 3.72 9.05 20.47
CA THR A 26 4.78 8.36 19.74
C THR A 26 5.07 7.13 20.61
N PRO A 27 4.70 5.90 20.21
CA PRO A 27 5.30 4.74 20.84
C PRO A 27 6.80 4.95 20.74
N PRO A 28 7.57 4.75 21.82
CA PRO A 28 9.01 4.87 21.73
C PRO A 28 9.45 4.02 20.54
N VAL A 29 10.40 4.53 19.75
CA VAL A 29 11.22 3.67 18.89
C VAL A 29 12.01 2.78 19.84
N GLU A 30 11.30 1.81 20.41
CA GLU A 30 11.86 0.62 20.98
C GLU A 30 12.46 -0.11 19.79
N LYS A 31 13.73 -0.48 19.91
CA LYS A 31 14.27 -1.56 19.10
C LYS A 31 13.43 -2.78 19.44
N GLU A 32 12.33 -2.94 18.70
CA GLU A 32 11.35 -3.97 18.91
C GLU A 32 12.02 -5.28 18.55
N ASN A 33 12.46 -6.02 19.57
CA ASN A 33 12.89 -7.40 19.46
C ASN A 33 11.70 -8.33 19.18
N ASN A 34 10.64 -7.84 18.50
CA ASN A 34 9.59 -8.71 18.01
C ASN A 34 10.11 -9.42 16.76
N PRO A 35 9.96 -10.75 16.69
CA PRO A 35 10.18 -11.48 15.45
C PRO A 35 9.41 -10.75 14.33
N PRO A 36 9.99 -10.60 13.12
CA PRO A 36 9.27 -10.05 11.97
C PRO A 36 7.89 -10.73 11.93
N SER A 37 6.82 -9.95 12.06
CA SER A 37 5.48 -10.54 12.05
C SER A 37 5.36 -11.31 10.74
N LYS A 38 5.02 -12.59 10.85
CA LYS A 38 4.98 -13.48 9.69
C LYS A 38 3.84 -13.00 8.80
N GLU A 39 4.18 -12.24 7.78
CA GLU A 39 3.22 -11.68 6.84
C GLU A 39 2.52 -12.81 6.06
N ASN A 40 1.20 -12.70 5.92
CA ASN A 40 0.43 -13.67 5.16
C ASN A 40 0.77 -13.55 3.67
N ALA A 41 0.97 -14.71 3.03
CA ALA A 41 1.30 -14.79 1.61
C ALA A 41 0.11 -14.43 0.73
N VAL A 42 -1.11 -14.57 1.25
CA VAL A 42 -2.36 -14.15 0.61
C VAL A 42 -3.12 -13.23 1.57
N LYS A 43 -3.68 -12.14 1.05
CA LYS A 43 -4.39 -11.12 1.82
C LYS A 43 -5.73 -10.80 1.18
N LEU A 44 -6.70 -10.37 1.99
CA LEU A 44 -7.91 -9.69 1.51
C LEU A 44 -7.63 -8.18 1.38
N ALA A 45 -7.91 -7.62 0.20
CA ALA A 45 -7.80 -6.19 -0.08
C ALA A 45 -9.16 -5.62 -0.49
N ASP A 46 -9.46 -4.39 -0.08
CA ASP A 46 -10.67 -3.69 -0.53
C ASP A 46 -10.44 -3.10 -1.94
N ASN A 47 -11.37 -3.38 -2.85
CA ASN A 47 -11.42 -2.85 -4.20
C ASN A 47 -12.75 -2.13 -4.41
N ALA A 48 -12.71 -0.90 -4.92
CA ALA A 48 -13.89 -0.05 -5.06
C ALA A 48 -14.95 -0.62 -6.02
N THR A 49 -14.55 -1.41 -7.02
CA THR A 49 -15.45 -1.99 -8.03
C THR A 49 -15.88 -3.40 -7.68
N PHE A 50 -14.95 -4.21 -7.15
CA PHE A 50 -15.15 -5.65 -6.96
C PHE A 50 -15.36 -6.05 -5.49
N GLY A 51 -15.34 -5.10 -4.54
CA GLY A 51 -15.41 -5.40 -3.11
C GLY A 51 -14.10 -6.02 -2.60
N LYS A 52 -14.18 -7.02 -1.73
CA LYS A 52 -12.96 -7.68 -1.22
C LYS A 52 -12.38 -8.64 -2.25
N ILE A 53 -11.11 -8.46 -2.57
CA ILE A 53 -10.35 -9.30 -3.51
C ILE A 53 -9.16 -9.94 -2.83
N LEU A 54 -8.63 -11.02 -3.42
CA LEU A 54 -7.40 -11.66 -2.96
C LEU A 54 -6.18 -10.99 -3.61
N THR A 55 -5.15 -10.77 -2.81
CA THR A 55 -3.84 -10.25 -3.24
C THR A 55 -2.71 -11.07 -2.65
N ASP A 56 -1.53 -11.03 -3.28
CA ASP A 56 -0.30 -11.56 -2.69
C ASP A 56 0.26 -10.62 -1.61
N SER A 57 1.40 -10.99 -1.01
CA SER A 57 2.07 -10.15 -0.01
C SER A 57 2.46 -8.77 -0.55
N ASN A 58 2.71 -8.63 -1.85
CA ASN A 58 3.11 -7.40 -2.52
C ASN A 58 1.91 -6.54 -2.99
N GLY A 59 0.67 -7.00 -2.76
CA GLY A 59 -0.55 -6.31 -3.19
C GLY A 59 -0.95 -6.57 -4.65
N MET A 60 -0.32 -7.51 -5.34
CA MET A 60 -0.74 -7.94 -6.67
C MET A 60 -2.02 -8.78 -6.57
N SER A 61 -3.01 -8.48 -7.39
CA SER A 61 -4.27 -9.24 -7.41
C SER A 61 -4.06 -10.66 -7.89
N LEU A 62 -4.62 -11.63 -7.15
CA LEU A 62 -4.61 -13.03 -7.54
C LEU A 62 -5.79 -13.31 -8.48
N TYR A 63 -5.54 -14.09 -9.52
CA TYR A 63 -6.54 -14.50 -10.50
C TYR A 63 -6.50 -16.02 -10.69
N PHE A 64 -7.60 -16.57 -11.19
CA PHE A 64 -7.67 -17.95 -11.69
C PHE A 64 -7.85 -17.90 -13.20
N PHE A 65 -7.03 -18.62 -13.96
CA PHE A 65 -7.17 -18.62 -15.41
C PHE A 65 -8.36 -19.50 -15.79
N SER A 66 -9.33 -18.94 -16.51
CA SER A 66 -10.61 -19.60 -16.75
C SER A 66 -10.52 -20.89 -17.57
N LEU A 67 -9.44 -21.07 -18.34
CA LEU A 67 -9.19 -22.27 -19.14
C LEU A 67 -8.45 -23.35 -18.34
N ASP A 68 -7.95 -23.05 -17.13
CA ASP A 68 -7.28 -24.05 -16.30
C ASP A 68 -8.24 -25.17 -15.94
N THR A 69 -7.74 -26.40 -16.04
CA THR A 69 -8.44 -27.60 -15.58
C THR A 69 -7.78 -28.16 -14.34
N LYS A 70 -8.36 -29.23 -13.77
CA LYS A 70 -7.79 -29.87 -12.58
C LYS A 70 -6.34 -30.27 -12.87
N GLN A 71 -5.40 -29.68 -12.11
CA GLN A 71 -3.96 -29.95 -12.17
C GLN A 71 -3.26 -29.56 -13.48
N THR A 72 -3.95 -28.88 -14.41
CA THR A 72 -3.35 -28.45 -15.69
C THR A 72 -3.66 -26.98 -15.90
N SER A 73 -2.61 -26.16 -16.03
CA SER A 73 -2.78 -24.76 -16.43
C SER A 73 -2.66 -24.63 -17.95
N GLU A 74 -3.59 -23.91 -18.55
CA GLU A 74 -3.59 -23.55 -19.96
C GLU A 74 -2.95 -22.17 -20.18
N CYS A 75 -2.52 -21.49 -19.12
CA CYS A 75 -1.77 -20.24 -19.21
C CYS A 75 -0.32 -20.53 -19.58
N LEU A 76 -0.05 -20.56 -20.88
CA LEU A 76 1.28 -20.83 -21.45
C LEU A 76 1.81 -19.62 -22.24
N ASP A 77 3.10 -19.67 -22.57
CA ASP A 77 3.79 -18.67 -23.40
C ASP A 77 3.57 -17.22 -22.92
N GLY A 78 3.02 -16.36 -23.78
CA GLY A 78 2.77 -14.94 -23.47
C GLY A 78 1.85 -14.73 -22.27
N CYS A 79 0.98 -15.70 -21.96
CA CYS A 79 0.12 -15.62 -20.77
C CYS A 79 0.97 -15.53 -19.50
N LEU A 80 2.02 -16.34 -19.37
CA LEU A 80 2.91 -16.37 -18.19
C LEU A 80 3.71 -15.08 -18.00
N SER A 81 3.96 -14.34 -19.08
CA SER A 81 4.68 -13.07 -19.01
C SER A 81 3.81 -11.95 -18.45
N VAL A 82 2.51 -11.96 -18.77
CA VAL A 82 1.55 -10.97 -18.28
C VAL A 82 1.02 -11.37 -16.91
N TRP A 83 0.81 -12.67 -16.73
CA TRP A 83 0.18 -13.24 -15.56
C TRP A 83 1.02 -14.41 -15.01
N PRO A 84 2.03 -14.11 -14.19
CA PRO A 84 2.89 -15.12 -13.60
C PRO A 84 2.13 -16.03 -12.61
N VAL A 85 2.58 -17.27 -12.50
CA VAL A 85 2.03 -18.24 -11.53
C VAL A 85 2.32 -17.78 -10.11
N PHE A 86 1.26 -17.63 -9.31
CA PHE A 86 1.39 -17.56 -7.86
C PHE A 86 1.60 -18.96 -7.30
N TYR A 87 2.69 -19.15 -6.55
CA TYR A 87 2.99 -20.42 -5.89
C TYR A 87 3.58 -20.18 -4.50
N GLN A 88 3.08 -20.91 -3.51
CA GLN A 88 3.64 -20.95 -2.17
C GLN A 88 3.54 -22.38 -1.60
N SER A 89 4.64 -22.88 -1.03
CA SER A 89 4.69 -24.25 -0.49
C SER A 89 3.83 -24.44 0.76
N ASN A 90 3.69 -23.38 1.56
CA ASN A 90 2.79 -23.31 2.72
C ASN A 90 1.99 -22.02 2.65
N ILE A 91 0.74 -22.11 2.19
CA ILE A 91 -0.14 -20.94 2.08
C ILE A 91 -0.49 -20.43 3.49
N THR A 92 -0.22 -19.15 3.72
CA THR A 92 -0.68 -18.39 4.89
C THR A 92 -1.68 -17.33 4.45
N VAL A 93 -2.80 -17.22 5.17
CA VAL A 93 -3.94 -16.31 4.89
C VAL A 93 -4.29 -15.50 6.12
#